data_AF-A0A5E7Z4J5-F1
#
_entry.id   AF-A0A5E7Z4J5-F1
#
_cell.length_a   1.000
_cell.length_b   1.000
_cell.length_c   1.000
_cell.angle_alpha   90.00
_cell.angle_beta   90.00
_cell.angle_gamma   90.00
#
_symmetry.space_group_name_H-M   'P 1'
#
loop_
_entity.id
_entity.type
_entity.pdbx_description
1 polymer ?
#
loop_
_entity_poly.entity_id
_entity_poly.type
_entity_poly.pdbx_seq_one_letter_code
_entity_poly.pdbx_strand_id
1 'polypeptide(L)'
;MRRQLFFVLPLLALAACTPAEDAPADDAATEAASEAPEDATIDLGAGGITIPAQNGFEQLAAPFGSARAATEATLANVVGAATGGHDGTGDCWLKTTEYAGLTLSFNEADEFVGYYATPPWSGTGQRADMLANDEITMVEDSTLGEEFTIGEGEAIISGLFTGTGDDATVEALWAGENCIFR
;
A
#
# COMPACT_ATOMS: atom_id res chain seq x y z
N MET A 1 35.27 23.20 67.90
CA MET A 1 34.60 22.33 68.89
C MET A 1 34.54 20.92 68.33
N ARG A 2 34.95 19.93 69.13
CA ARG A 2 34.87 18.49 68.87
C ARG A 2 33.42 18.03 68.76
N ARG A 3 33.11 17.15 67.81
CA ARG A 3 32.58 15.82 68.12
C ARG A 3 32.63 14.89 66.90
N GLN A 4 33.53 13.92 66.98
CA GLN A 4 33.43 12.67 66.22
C GLN A 4 32.36 11.80 66.87
N LEU A 5 31.61 11.06 66.05
CA LEU A 5 31.05 9.78 66.44
C LEU A 5 31.23 8.81 65.26
N PHE A 6 32.13 7.87 65.50
CA PHE A 6 32.32 6.64 64.75
C PHE A 6 31.05 5.78 64.80
N PHE A 7 30.71 5.13 63.68
CA PHE A 7 30.32 3.71 63.72
C PHE A 7 30.81 2.99 62.47
N VAL A 8 31.54 1.92 62.73
CA VAL A 8 32.08 0.88 61.85
C VAL A 8 31.01 -0.23 61.82
N LEU A 9 30.65 -0.93 60.73
CA LEU A 9 31.34 -2.09 60.16
C LEU A 9 30.44 -2.64 59.00
N PRO A 10 30.99 -3.38 58.02
CA PRO A 10 30.37 -3.77 56.77
C PRO A 10 29.64 -5.13 56.86
N LEU A 11 28.73 -5.39 55.91
CA LEU A 11 28.36 -6.76 55.53
C LEU A 11 28.66 -6.97 54.05
N LEU A 12 29.67 -7.81 53.82
CA LEU A 12 29.82 -8.61 52.62
C LEU A 12 28.62 -9.54 52.48
N ALA A 13 27.96 -9.51 51.34
CA ALA A 13 27.23 -10.66 50.80
C ALA A 13 27.61 -10.79 49.32
N LEU A 14 28.66 -11.58 49.06
CA LEU A 14 28.82 -12.25 47.78
C LEU A 14 27.73 -13.32 47.70
N ALA A 15 26.82 -13.22 46.74
CA ALA A 15 26.02 -14.35 46.30
C ALA A 15 25.67 -14.20 44.81
N ALA A 16 26.22 -15.14 44.05
CA ALA A 16 25.73 -15.69 42.79
C ALA A 16 25.69 -14.79 41.54
N CYS A 17 26.77 -14.87 40.74
CA CYS A 17 26.64 -15.05 39.30
C CYS A 17 25.84 -16.34 39.06
N THR A 18 24.61 -16.23 38.60
CA THR A 18 23.96 -17.30 37.84
C THR A 18 24.48 -17.27 36.41
N PRO A 19 24.78 -18.43 35.80
CA PRO A 19 25.05 -18.50 34.37
C PRO A 19 23.83 -17.96 33.63
N ALA A 20 24.06 -17.09 32.64
CA ALA A 20 23.06 -16.85 31.62
C ALA A 20 22.90 -18.18 30.87
N GLU A 21 21.78 -18.87 31.15
CA GLU A 21 21.32 -19.97 30.31
C GLU A 21 20.99 -19.37 28.94
N ASP A 22 21.77 -19.78 27.93
CA ASP A 22 21.42 -19.75 26.52
C ASP A 22 20.04 -20.43 26.38
N ALA A 23 18.98 -19.62 26.37
CA ALA A 23 17.71 -20.05 25.85
C ALA A 23 17.88 -20.24 24.35
N PRO A 24 17.49 -21.40 23.79
CA PRO A 24 17.53 -21.59 22.36
C PRO A 24 16.68 -20.51 21.71
N ALA A 25 17.24 -19.87 20.68
CA ALA A 25 16.50 -19.02 19.76
C ALA A 25 15.38 -19.89 19.16
N ASP A 26 14.20 -19.78 19.76
CA ASP A 26 13.01 -20.47 19.34
C ASP A 26 12.44 -19.70 18.16
N ASP A 27 12.41 -20.43 17.05
CA ASP A 27 11.76 -20.19 15.79
C ASP A 27 11.66 -18.76 15.27
N ALA A 28 12.43 -18.54 14.21
CA ALA A 28 12.03 -17.68 13.12
C ALA A 28 10.54 -17.94 12.81
N ALA A 29 9.69 -17.02 13.25
CA ALA A 29 8.40 -16.79 12.63
C ALA A 29 8.67 -16.43 11.17
N THR A 30 8.82 -17.46 10.34
CA THR A 30 8.45 -17.37 8.95
C THR A 30 6.96 -17.06 9.00
N GLU A 31 6.60 -15.78 8.91
CA GLU A 31 5.26 -15.40 8.49
C GLU A 31 5.03 -16.18 7.19
N ALA A 32 4.23 -17.24 7.30
CA ALA A 32 3.73 -17.92 6.14
C ALA A 32 3.05 -16.83 5.32
N ALA A 33 3.64 -16.49 4.18
CA ALA A 33 2.98 -15.66 3.20
C ALA A 33 1.64 -16.34 2.91
N SER A 34 0.57 -15.79 3.49
CA SER A 34 -0.77 -16.26 3.21
C SER A 34 -0.95 -16.10 1.72
N GLU A 35 -1.25 -17.18 1.01
CA GLU A 35 -1.66 -17.07 -0.38
C GLU A 35 -2.85 -16.09 -0.43
N ALA A 36 -2.80 -15.17 -1.39
CA ALA A 36 -3.88 -14.21 -1.60
C ALA A 36 -5.21 -14.99 -1.75
N PRO A 37 -6.30 -14.58 -1.08
CA PRO A 37 -7.57 -15.26 -1.25
C PRO A 37 -8.00 -15.20 -2.72
N GLU A 38 -8.44 -16.33 -3.29
CA GLU A 38 -8.78 -16.43 -4.72
C GLU A 38 -9.90 -15.46 -5.16
N ASP A 39 -10.71 -14.97 -4.21
CA ASP A 39 -11.82 -14.04 -4.44
C ASP A 39 -11.64 -12.69 -3.71
N ALA A 40 -10.39 -12.30 -3.40
CA ALA A 40 -10.16 -11.05 -2.69
C ALA A 40 -10.47 -9.82 -3.56
N THR A 41 -11.17 -8.85 -3.00
CA THR A 41 -11.52 -7.59 -3.68
C THR A 41 -10.85 -6.39 -3.01
N ILE A 42 -10.58 -5.35 -3.81
CA ILE A 42 -10.15 -4.04 -3.32
C ILE A 42 -11.01 -2.95 -3.98
N ASP A 43 -11.26 -1.89 -3.25
CA ASP A 43 -11.90 -0.67 -3.74
C ASP A 43 -10.81 0.38 -3.98
N LEU A 44 -10.62 0.73 -5.25
CA LEU A 44 -9.69 1.77 -5.70
C LEU A 44 -10.40 3.13 -5.66
N GLY A 45 -10.00 4.00 -4.74
CA GLY A 45 -10.62 5.31 -4.53
C GLY A 45 -9.66 6.48 -4.77
N ALA A 46 -10.21 7.66 -5.05
CA ALA A 46 -9.42 8.88 -5.27
C ALA A 46 -8.56 9.31 -4.05
N GLY A 47 -8.81 8.75 -2.86
CA GLY A 47 -8.05 9.04 -1.64
C GLY A 47 -7.22 7.87 -1.12
N GLY A 48 -7.08 6.78 -1.88
CA GLY A 48 -6.35 5.58 -1.49
C GLY A 48 -7.11 4.28 -1.77
N ILE A 49 -6.69 3.20 -1.13
CA ILE A 49 -7.23 1.86 -1.37
C ILE A 49 -7.95 1.38 -0.12
N THR A 50 -9.15 0.82 -0.30
CA THR A 50 -9.90 0.15 0.77
C THR A 50 -10.01 -1.34 0.46
N ILE A 51 -9.79 -2.17 1.46
CA ILE A 51 -10.10 -3.60 1.42
C ILE A 51 -11.43 -3.75 2.14
N PRO A 52 -12.55 -4.03 1.44
CA PRO A 52 -13.84 -4.23 2.10
C PRO A 52 -13.77 -5.45 3.03
N ALA A 53 -14.65 -5.46 4.03
CA ALA A 53 -14.77 -6.61 4.93
C ALA A 53 -15.15 -7.87 4.13
N GLN A 54 -14.28 -8.88 4.16
CA GLN A 54 -14.39 -10.08 3.34
C GLN A 54 -13.64 -11.24 3.98
N ASN A 55 -14.03 -12.48 3.67
CA ASN A 55 -13.32 -13.69 4.15
C ASN A 55 -13.09 -13.75 5.68
N GLY A 56 -13.97 -13.11 6.46
CA GLY A 56 -13.85 -13.03 7.92
C GLY A 56 -12.89 -11.96 8.44
N PHE A 57 -12.26 -11.18 7.56
CA PHE A 57 -11.46 -10.01 7.91
C PHE A 57 -12.31 -8.76 8.00
N GLU A 58 -11.96 -7.87 8.93
CA GLU A 58 -12.54 -6.53 9.02
C GLU A 58 -12.11 -5.68 7.82
N GLN A 59 -12.85 -4.60 7.57
CA GLN A 59 -12.46 -3.63 6.55
C GLN A 59 -11.13 -2.98 6.94
N LEU A 60 -10.21 -2.93 5.98
CA LEU A 60 -8.93 -2.23 6.12
C LEU A 60 -8.86 -1.10 5.10
N ALA A 61 -8.08 -0.06 5.41
CA ALA A 61 -7.88 1.06 4.50
C ALA A 61 -6.43 1.51 4.52
N ALA A 62 -5.91 1.81 3.34
CA ALA A 62 -4.65 2.50 3.11
C ALA A 62 -4.96 3.84 2.43
N PRO A 63 -5.32 4.89 3.20
CA PRO A 63 -5.49 6.22 2.65
C PRO A 63 -4.15 6.79 2.18
N PHE A 64 -4.18 7.71 1.22
CA PHE A 64 -2.99 8.50 0.88
C PHE A 64 -2.45 9.24 2.13
N GLY A 65 -1.13 9.33 2.21
CA GLY A 65 -0.39 9.76 3.41
C GLY A 65 -0.03 8.63 4.38
N SER A 66 -0.52 7.40 4.17
CA SER A 66 -0.16 6.25 5.03
C SER A 66 1.30 5.86 4.85
N ALA A 67 1.96 5.44 5.94
CA ALA A 67 3.34 4.97 5.88
C ALA A 67 3.47 3.71 5.00
N ARG A 68 4.51 3.65 4.16
CA ARG A 68 4.78 2.58 3.20
C ARG A 68 4.63 1.17 3.79
N ALA A 69 5.35 0.90 4.88
CA ALA A 69 5.32 -0.43 5.51
C ALA A 69 3.91 -0.82 5.99
N ALA A 70 3.10 0.13 6.48
CA ALA A 70 1.74 -0.13 6.92
C ALA A 70 0.80 -0.40 5.72
N THR A 71 0.96 0.37 4.64
CA THR A 71 0.23 0.16 3.37
C THR A 71 0.54 -1.21 2.76
N GLU A 72 1.81 -1.57 2.66
CA GLU A 72 2.26 -2.85 2.13
C GLU A 72 1.76 -4.02 2.96
N ALA A 73 1.85 -3.93 4.29
CA ALA A 73 1.32 -4.96 5.19
C ALA A 73 -0.21 -5.10 5.08
N THR A 74 -0.92 -3.99 4.89
CA THR A 74 -2.37 -3.99 4.68
C THR A 74 -2.74 -4.74 3.40
N LEU A 75 -2.02 -4.47 2.30
CA LEU A 75 -2.34 -5.00 0.98
C LEU A 75 -1.81 -6.41 0.74
N ALA A 76 -0.67 -6.79 1.31
CA ALA A 76 -0.03 -8.08 1.05
C ALA A 76 -0.94 -9.30 1.34
N ASN A 77 -1.86 -9.18 2.29
CA ASN A 77 -2.82 -10.23 2.62
C ASN A 77 -3.90 -10.45 1.53
N VAL A 78 -4.04 -9.51 0.60
CA VAL A 78 -5.10 -9.48 -0.42
C VAL A 78 -4.52 -9.58 -1.83
N VAL A 79 -3.49 -8.78 -2.13
CA VAL A 79 -2.92 -8.72 -3.48
C VAL A 79 -1.72 -9.67 -3.65
N GLY A 80 -1.31 -10.35 -2.57
CA GLY A 80 -0.20 -11.29 -2.57
C GLY A 80 1.16 -10.62 -2.35
N ALA A 81 2.22 -11.36 -2.67
CA ALA A 81 3.59 -10.91 -2.49
C ALA A 81 3.97 -9.81 -3.48
N ALA A 82 4.83 -8.87 -3.04
CA ALA A 82 5.45 -7.91 -3.94
C ALA A 82 6.29 -8.64 -5.00
N THR A 83 6.17 -8.16 -6.23
CA THR A 83 6.83 -8.68 -7.44
C THR A 83 8.00 -7.80 -7.88
N GLY A 84 8.05 -6.55 -7.42
CA GLY A 84 9.04 -5.57 -7.84
C GLY A 84 8.88 -4.21 -7.16
N GLY A 85 9.56 -3.21 -7.69
CA GLY A 85 9.54 -1.83 -7.21
C GLY A 85 10.81 -1.05 -7.59
N HIS A 86 10.75 0.27 -7.44
CA HIS A 86 11.89 1.16 -7.61
C HIS A 86 12.04 2.17 -6.46
N ASP A 87 13.26 2.61 -6.21
CA ASP A 87 13.57 3.54 -5.10
C ASP A 87 13.55 5.03 -5.50
N GLY A 88 12.94 5.37 -6.64
CA GLY A 88 12.68 6.75 -7.05
C GLY A 88 13.91 7.50 -7.56
N THR A 89 14.29 7.19 -8.80
CA THR A 89 15.43 7.83 -9.47
C THR A 89 15.12 8.14 -10.92
N GLY A 90 15.74 9.19 -11.48
CA GLY A 90 15.58 9.57 -12.88
C GLY A 90 14.34 10.42 -13.10
N ASP A 91 13.63 10.18 -14.21
CA ASP A 91 12.49 11.00 -14.63
C ASP A 91 11.21 10.74 -13.79
N CYS A 92 11.20 9.69 -12.97
CA CYS A 92 10.21 9.45 -11.93
C CYS A 92 10.90 9.40 -10.56
N TRP A 93 10.55 10.35 -9.69
CA TRP A 93 11.14 10.50 -8.36
C TRP A 93 10.39 9.70 -7.28
N LEU A 94 9.19 9.20 -7.58
CA LEU A 94 8.41 8.39 -6.65
C LEU A 94 9.11 7.05 -6.41
N LYS A 95 9.01 6.50 -5.20
CA LYS A 95 9.35 5.10 -4.94
C LYS A 95 8.13 4.24 -5.25
N THR A 96 8.31 2.97 -5.58
CA THR A 96 7.20 2.06 -5.83
C THR A 96 7.36 0.71 -5.16
N THR A 97 6.19 0.10 -4.93
CA THR A 97 6.06 -1.34 -4.66
C THR A 97 5.08 -1.91 -5.66
N GLU A 98 5.49 -2.95 -6.36
CA GLU A 98 4.73 -3.56 -7.45
C GLU A 98 4.19 -4.92 -7.04
N TYR A 99 2.92 -5.15 -7.28
CA TYR A 99 2.22 -6.43 -7.17
C TYR A 99 1.71 -6.82 -8.56
N ALA A 100 1.19 -8.04 -8.69
CA ALA A 100 0.57 -8.47 -9.95
C ALA A 100 -0.63 -7.58 -10.30
N GLY A 101 -0.45 -6.67 -11.25
CA GLY A 101 -1.47 -5.73 -11.75
C GLY A 101 -1.74 -4.51 -10.87
N LEU A 102 -0.95 -4.26 -9.82
CA LEU A 102 -1.10 -3.09 -8.95
C LEU A 102 0.27 -2.53 -8.56
N THR A 103 0.49 -1.26 -8.84
CA THR A 103 1.68 -0.51 -8.43
C THR A 103 1.28 0.56 -7.44
N LEU A 104 1.95 0.60 -6.30
CA LEU A 104 1.81 1.64 -5.29
C LEU A 104 2.95 2.64 -5.43
N SER A 105 2.62 3.92 -5.36
CA SER A 105 3.58 5.03 -5.43
C SER A 105 3.76 5.65 -4.05
N PHE A 106 5.01 5.90 -3.68
CA PHE A 106 5.40 6.52 -2.42
C PHE A 106 6.29 7.73 -2.66
N ASN A 107 6.11 8.78 -1.85
CA ASN A 107 6.95 9.98 -1.93
C ASN A 107 8.31 9.75 -1.21
N GLU A 108 9.17 10.78 -1.18
CA GLU A 108 10.49 10.70 -0.53
C GLU A 108 10.39 10.39 0.97
N ALA A 109 9.29 10.80 1.62
CA ALA A 109 8.99 10.55 3.03
C ALA A 109 8.42 9.14 3.30
N ASP A 110 8.40 8.27 2.28
CA ASP A 110 7.82 6.92 2.36
C ASP A 110 6.32 6.91 2.71
N GLU A 111 5.58 7.92 2.26
CA GLU A 111 4.12 7.99 2.38
C GLU A 111 3.47 7.52 1.07
N PHE A 112 2.39 6.75 1.17
CA PHE A 112 1.58 6.30 0.05
C PHE A 112 0.87 7.49 -0.60
N VAL A 113 1.18 7.78 -1.86
CA VAL A 113 0.67 9.00 -2.53
C VAL A 113 -0.10 8.73 -3.82
N GLY A 114 -0.08 7.49 -4.32
CA GLY A 114 -0.82 7.15 -5.52
C GLY A 114 -0.79 5.66 -5.82
N TYR A 115 -1.65 5.23 -6.73
CA TYR A 115 -1.62 3.87 -7.29
C TYR A 115 -1.83 3.90 -8.79
N TYR A 116 -1.35 2.85 -9.45
CA TYR A 116 -1.67 2.49 -10.83
C TYR A 116 -2.09 1.01 -10.86
N ALA A 117 -3.23 0.71 -11.46
CA ALA A 117 -3.84 -0.60 -11.46
C ALA A 117 -4.22 -1.03 -12.88
N THR A 118 -3.99 -2.30 -13.19
CA THR A 118 -4.43 -2.99 -14.41
C THR A 118 -5.25 -4.22 -14.01
N PRO A 119 -5.81 -5.01 -14.95
CA PRO A 119 -6.48 -6.25 -14.58
C PRO A 119 -5.59 -7.15 -13.72
N PRO A 120 -6.15 -7.81 -12.68
CA PRO A 120 -7.59 -7.89 -12.37
C PRO A 120 -8.15 -6.71 -11.54
N TRP A 121 -7.33 -5.73 -11.16
CA TRP A 121 -7.69 -4.70 -10.17
C TRP A 121 -8.34 -3.44 -10.76
N SER A 122 -8.17 -3.16 -12.04
CA SER A 122 -8.75 -1.99 -12.73
C SER A 122 -10.27 -2.08 -12.93
N GLY A 123 -10.91 -3.17 -12.50
CA GLY A 123 -12.33 -3.43 -12.70
C GLY A 123 -12.66 -4.08 -14.04
N THR A 124 -13.92 -4.48 -14.22
CA THR A 124 -14.40 -5.25 -15.38
C THR A 124 -15.55 -4.56 -16.14
N GLY A 125 -15.77 -3.26 -15.92
CA GLY A 125 -16.84 -2.52 -16.57
C GLY A 125 -16.61 -2.37 -18.08
N GLN A 126 -17.69 -2.44 -18.86
CA GLN A 126 -17.67 -2.06 -20.27
C GLN A 126 -17.79 -0.55 -20.42
N ARG A 127 -17.12 0.00 -21.44
CA ARG A 127 -17.09 1.43 -21.74
C ARG A 127 -18.48 2.03 -21.90
N ALA A 128 -19.37 1.37 -22.63
CA ALA A 128 -20.74 1.88 -22.83
C ALA A 128 -21.53 1.99 -21.51
N ASP A 129 -21.41 0.99 -20.63
CA ASP A 129 -22.08 0.98 -19.33
C ASP A 129 -21.49 2.06 -18.39
N MET A 130 -20.17 2.22 -18.42
CA MET A 130 -19.47 3.24 -17.63
C MET A 130 -19.82 4.65 -18.08
N LEU A 131 -19.81 4.93 -19.39
CA LEU A 131 -20.16 6.25 -19.93
C LEU A 131 -21.65 6.62 -19.80
N ALA A 132 -22.50 5.69 -19.35
CA ALA A 132 -23.86 6.02 -18.95
C ALA A 132 -23.92 6.69 -17.56
N ASN A 133 -22.82 6.65 -16.78
CA ASN A 133 -22.67 7.40 -15.52
C ASN A 133 -22.14 8.82 -15.82
N ASP A 134 -22.83 9.83 -15.31
CA ASP A 134 -22.48 11.24 -15.46
C ASP A 134 -21.24 11.67 -14.66
N GLU A 135 -20.80 10.86 -13.69
CA GLU A 135 -19.54 11.05 -12.98
C GLU A 135 -18.29 10.71 -13.82
N ILE A 136 -18.49 10.08 -14.99
CA ILE A 136 -17.40 9.67 -15.88
C ILE A 136 -17.31 10.64 -17.06
N THR A 137 -16.14 11.26 -17.19
CA THR A 137 -15.84 12.23 -18.26
C THR A 137 -14.67 11.76 -19.10
N MET A 138 -14.80 11.80 -20.43
CA MET A 138 -13.67 11.53 -21.33
C MET A 138 -12.69 12.70 -21.34
N VAL A 139 -11.40 12.41 -21.37
CA VAL A 139 -10.36 13.43 -21.53
C VAL A 139 -10.15 13.68 -23.03
N GLU A 140 -10.59 14.85 -23.48
CA GLU A 140 -10.39 15.27 -24.88
C GLU A 140 -8.89 15.40 -25.22
N ASP A 141 -8.52 14.99 -26.44
CA ASP A 141 -7.16 15.08 -26.97
C ASP A 141 -6.07 14.41 -26.10
N SER A 142 -6.41 13.36 -25.35
CA SER A 142 -5.43 12.62 -24.55
C SER A 142 -4.34 11.98 -25.42
N THR A 143 -3.07 12.14 -25.02
CA THR A 143 -1.93 11.44 -25.64
C THR A 143 -1.82 9.97 -25.20
N LEU A 144 -2.62 9.56 -24.20
CA LEU A 144 -2.65 8.21 -23.66
C LEU A 144 -3.69 7.30 -24.34
N GLY A 145 -4.55 7.84 -25.21
CA GLY A 145 -5.62 7.10 -25.88
C GLY A 145 -7.00 7.45 -25.33
N GLU A 146 -7.83 6.44 -25.10
CA GLU A 146 -9.21 6.59 -24.60
C GLU A 146 -9.25 6.85 -23.08
N GLU A 147 -8.62 7.94 -22.66
CA GLU A 147 -8.52 8.35 -21.26
C GLU A 147 -9.84 8.92 -20.75
N PHE A 148 -10.17 8.59 -19.51
CA PHE A 148 -11.33 9.13 -18.80
C PHE A 148 -10.97 9.48 -17.36
N THR A 149 -11.87 10.24 -16.72
CA THR A 149 -11.81 10.57 -15.29
C THR A 149 -13.13 10.23 -14.61
N ILE A 150 -13.05 9.83 -13.35
CA ILE A 150 -14.18 9.64 -12.42
C ILE A 150 -14.04 10.66 -11.30
N GLY A 151 -15.09 11.44 -11.05
CA GLY A 151 -15.10 12.50 -10.03
C GLY A 151 -14.55 13.85 -10.52
N GLU A 152 -14.43 14.80 -9.60
CA GLU A 152 -14.05 16.19 -9.89
C GLU A 152 -13.11 16.77 -8.82
N GLY A 153 -12.38 17.84 -9.18
CA GLY A 153 -11.53 18.59 -8.25
C GLY A 153 -10.27 17.84 -7.84
N GLU A 154 -10.00 17.77 -6.53
CA GLU A 154 -8.80 17.11 -5.97
C GLU A 154 -8.99 15.60 -5.77
N ALA A 155 -10.23 15.10 -5.93
CA ALA A 155 -10.58 13.70 -5.71
C ALA A 155 -10.98 13.04 -7.05
N ILE A 156 -9.99 12.89 -7.93
CA ILE A 156 -10.17 12.30 -9.26
C ILE A 156 -9.48 10.94 -9.34
N ILE A 157 -10.17 9.97 -9.93
CA ILE A 157 -9.56 8.74 -10.47
C ILE A 157 -9.49 8.91 -11.97
N SER A 158 -8.34 8.64 -12.56
CA SER A 158 -8.18 8.60 -14.01
C SER A 158 -8.10 7.16 -14.48
N GLY A 159 -8.44 6.93 -15.74
CA GLY A 159 -8.42 5.59 -16.32
C GLY A 159 -8.24 5.62 -17.82
N LEU A 160 -8.00 4.44 -18.38
CA LEU A 160 -7.84 4.22 -19.80
C LEU A 160 -8.73 3.05 -20.24
N PHE A 161 -9.51 3.24 -21.30
CA PHE A 161 -10.20 2.14 -21.97
C PHE A 161 -9.29 1.47 -23.00
N THR A 162 -9.47 0.16 -23.21
CA THR A 162 -8.73 -0.62 -24.22
C THR A 162 -9.01 -0.20 -25.66
N GLY A 163 -10.00 0.67 -25.90
CA GLY A 163 -10.40 1.14 -27.22
C GLY A 163 -11.68 1.98 -27.23
N THR A 164 -12.11 2.36 -28.44
CA THR A 164 -13.26 3.26 -28.68
C THR A 164 -14.61 2.55 -28.74
N GLY A 165 -14.61 1.22 -28.85
CA GLY A 165 -15.82 0.41 -28.98
C GLY A 165 -16.66 0.36 -27.69
N ASP A 166 -17.96 0.12 -27.83
CA ASP A 166 -18.88 -0.01 -26.69
C ASP A 166 -18.51 -1.17 -25.75
N ASP A 167 -17.88 -2.20 -26.31
CA ASP A 167 -17.37 -3.40 -25.64
C ASP A 167 -15.95 -3.24 -25.08
N ALA A 168 -15.31 -2.08 -25.26
CA ALA A 168 -14.01 -1.81 -24.65
C ALA A 168 -14.10 -1.89 -23.13
N THR A 169 -13.03 -2.34 -22.48
CA THR A 169 -12.97 -2.52 -21.03
C THR A 169 -11.94 -1.57 -20.42
N VAL A 170 -11.94 -1.44 -19.10
CA VAL A 170 -10.93 -0.66 -18.39
C VAL A 170 -9.57 -1.35 -18.46
N GLU A 171 -8.63 -0.74 -19.18
CA GLU A 171 -7.23 -1.18 -19.30
C GLU A 171 -6.43 -0.83 -18.05
N ALA A 172 -6.62 0.38 -17.53
CA ALA A 172 -5.92 0.85 -16.35
C ALA A 172 -6.74 1.88 -15.57
N LEU A 173 -6.49 1.96 -14.26
CA LEU A 173 -6.97 3.00 -13.35
C LEU A 173 -5.80 3.54 -12.53
N TRP A 174 -5.80 4.84 -12.24
CA TRP A 174 -4.83 5.45 -11.34
C TRP A 174 -5.43 6.63 -10.59
N ALA A 175 -4.91 6.89 -9.38
CA ALA A 175 -5.23 8.08 -8.61
C ALA A 175 -4.02 8.52 -7.79
N GLY A 176 -4.05 9.78 -7.34
CA GLY A 176 -2.95 10.40 -6.62
C GLY A 176 -1.73 10.71 -7.50
N GLU A 177 -0.56 10.81 -6.89
CA GLU A 177 0.70 11.10 -7.57
C GLU A 177 1.18 9.88 -8.37
N ASN A 178 1.34 10.08 -9.68
CA ASN A 178 1.80 9.05 -10.62
C ASN A 178 2.75 9.64 -11.66
N CYS A 179 3.75 8.85 -12.07
CA CYS A 179 4.66 9.20 -13.14
C CYS A 179 4.17 8.65 -14.49
N ILE A 180 3.15 9.27 -15.07
CA ILE A 180 2.61 8.88 -16.38
C ILE A 180 3.20 9.79 -17.46
N PHE A 181 4.03 9.21 -18.31
CA PHE A 181 4.64 9.91 -19.43
C PHE A 181 3.59 10.19 -20.51
N ARG A 182 3.46 11.46 -20.91
CA ARG A 182 2.52 11.96 -21.91
C ARG A 182 3.23 12.52 -23.13
#